data_AF-A0A7S2HAZ4-F1
#
_entry.id   AF-A0A7S2HAZ4-F1
#
_cell.length_a   1.000
_cell.length_b   1.000
_cell.length_c   1.000
_cell.angle_alpha   90.00
_cell.angle_beta   90.00
_cell.angle_gamma   90.00
#
_symmetry.space_group_name_H-M   'P 1'
#
loop_
_entity.id
_entity.type
_entity.pdbx_description
1 polymer ?
#
loop_
_entity_poly.entity_id
_entity_poly.type
_entity_poly.pdbx_seq_one_letter_code
_entity_poly.pdbx_strand_id
1 'polypeptide(L)'
;QTVQAFLPQYQRRRHESEAWAILASQLERRLQSVALVVGAGAALCGSVIATFLGGAFTSSVPIRQLLRRLALPLLIAGSLHGSICSAEGILLVRGDFGFIGSFYALCAVVMPAVLLVVKTRPGTSLSTVWLVFVAFQAARAALLNLRIHTRRDEVGSSKEGGV
;
A
#
# COMPACT_ATOMS: atom_id res chain seq x y z
N GLN A 1 -5.95 6.08 14.35
CA GLN A 1 -6.22 4.83 15.10
C GLN A 1 -7.52 4.22 14.59
N THR A 2 -7.52 3.40 13.53
CA THR A 2 -8.77 2.88 12.94
C THR A 2 -8.77 1.37 12.71
N VAL A 3 -7.67 0.77 12.27
CA VAL A 3 -7.60 -0.68 12.03
C VAL A 3 -7.38 -1.48 13.32
N GLN A 4 -6.52 -1.00 14.22
CA GLN A 4 -6.22 -1.71 15.49
C GLN A 4 -7.41 -1.77 16.45
N ALA A 5 -8.31 -0.78 16.39
CA ALA A 5 -9.54 -0.78 17.20
C ALA A 5 -10.59 -1.80 16.69
N PHE A 6 -10.52 -2.18 15.41
CA PHE A 6 -11.49 -3.08 14.78
C PHE A 6 -11.14 -4.56 14.94
N LEU A 7 -9.85 -4.88 15.10
CA LEU A 7 -9.33 -6.24 15.19
C LEU A 7 -10.01 -7.11 16.26
N PRO A 8 -10.21 -6.64 17.51
CA PRO A 8 -10.84 -7.46 18.56
C PRO A 8 -12.32 -7.75 18.30
N GLN A 9 -13.03 -6.80 17.69
CA GLN A 9 -14.46 -6.94 17.39
C GLN A 9 -14.70 -7.90 16.23
N TYR A 10 -13.83 -7.84 15.21
CA TYR A 10 -13.90 -8.74 14.06
C TYR A 10 -13.68 -10.20 14.47
N GLN A 11 -12.64 -10.47 15.27
CA GLN A 11 -12.34 -11.84 15.74
C GLN A 11 -13.47 -12.42 16.59
N ARG A 12 -14.11 -11.60 17.43
CA ARG A 12 -15.20 -12.04 18.30
C ARG A 12 -16.47 -12.41 17.52
N ARG A 13 -16.79 -11.68 16.45
CA ARG A 13 -18.08 -11.79 15.76
C ARG A 13 -18.05 -12.51 14.40
N ARG A 14 -16.87 -12.97 13.96
CA ARG A 14 -16.69 -13.74 12.71
C ARG A 14 -17.62 -14.96 12.62
N HIS A 15 -18.01 -15.53 13.76
CA HIS A 15 -18.83 -16.74 13.83
C HIS A 15 -20.33 -16.50 14.02
N GLU A 16 -20.78 -15.26 14.25
CA GLU A 16 -22.11 -15.01 14.83
C GLU A 16 -23.24 -14.75 13.82
N SER A 17 -23.01 -14.28 12.58
CA SER A 17 -24.12 -14.02 11.62
C SER A 17 -23.67 -13.66 10.19
N GLU A 18 -24.46 -14.01 9.18
CA GLU A 18 -24.30 -13.52 7.79
C GLU A 18 -24.44 -11.98 7.68
N ALA A 19 -25.24 -11.37 8.55
CA ALA A 19 -25.39 -9.92 8.61
C ALA A 19 -24.04 -9.23 8.93
N TRP A 20 -23.18 -9.89 9.72
CA TRP A 20 -21.85 -9.39 10.04
C TRP A 20 -20.89 -9.44 8.86
N ALA A 21 -20.99 -10.43 7.98
CA ALA A 21 -20.16 -10.52 6.78
C ALA A 21 -20.45 -9.35 5.81
N ILE A 22 -21.72 -8.99 5.66
CA ILE A 22 -22.15 -7.86 4.84
C ILE A 22 -21.61 -6.54 5.42
N LEU A 23 -21.79 -6.31 6.72
CA LEU A 23 -21.29 -5.11 7.41
C LEU A 23 -19.76 -5.00 7.35
N ALA A 24 -19.04 -6.10 7.55
CA ALA A 24 -17.59 -6.14 7.42
C ALA A 24 -17.13 -5.74 6.02
N SER A 25 -17.76 -6.26 4.96
CA SER A 25 -17.42 -5.91 3.57
C SER A 25 -17.69 -4.44 3.23
N GLN A 26 -18.72 -3.83 3.82
CA GLN A 26 -19.00 -2.41 3.65
C GLN A 26 -17.96 -1.57 4.38
N LEU A 27 -17.57 -1.97 5.59
CA LEU A 27 -16.54 -1.28 6.35
C LEU A 27 -15.17 -1.38 5.66
N GLU A 28 -14.79 -2.55 5.15
CA GLU A 28 -13.53 -2.73 4.40
C GLU A 28 -13.44 -1.75 3.22
N ARG A 29 -14.52 -1.62 2.43
CA ARG A 29 -14.57 -0.64 1.32
C ARG A 29 -14.47 0.80 1.79
N ARG A 30 -15.15 1.15 2.90
CA ARG A 30 -15.05 2.50 3.49
C ARG A 30 -13.65 2.78 4.00
N LEU A 31 -13.01 1.82 4.67
CA LEU A 31 -11.64 1.93 5.15
C LEU A 31 -10.65 2.12 3.99
N GLN A 32 -10.80 1.35 2.91
CA GLN A 32 -9.99 1.53 1.70
C GLN A 32 -10.19 2.92 1.08
N SER A 33 -11.44 3.38 0.97
CA SER A 33 -11.73 4.72 0.44
C SER A 33 -11.13 5.83 1.30
N VAL A 34 -11.27 5.74 2.64
CA VAL A 34 -10.69 6.72 3.57
C VAL A 34 -9.17 6.70 3.50
N ALA A 35 -8.56 5.51 3.45
CA ALA A 35 -7.11 5.37 3.37
C ALA A 35 -6.55 5.91 2.05
N LEU A 36 -7.27 5.75 0.93
CA LEU A 36 -6.92 6.36 -0.35
C LEU A 36 -6.95 7.89 -0.27
N VAL A 37 -8.01 8.48 0.29
CA VAL A 37 -8.14 9.94 0.42
C VAL A 37 -7.05 10.50 1.35
N VAL A 38 -6.84 9.89 2.50
CA VAL A 38 -5.81 10.31 3.46
C VAL A 38 -4.41 10.14 2.85
N GLY A 39 -4.15 9.02 2.17
CA GLY A 39 -2.89 8.75 1.48
C GLY A 39 -2.62 9.76 0.37
N ALA A 40 -3.63 10.07 -0.46
CA ALA A 40 -3.53 11.08 -1.50
C ALA A 40 -3.27 12.48 -0.92
N GLY A 41 -3.97 12.85 0.16
CA GLY A 41 -3.73 14.12 0.86
C GLY A 41 -2.31 14.23 1.41
N ALA A 42 -1.82 13.20 2.09
CA ALA A 42 -0.46 13.16 2.60
C ALA A 42 0.59 13.22 1.46
N ALA A 43 0.35 12.51 0.35
CA ALA A 43 1.21 12.51 -0.81
C ALA A 43 1.24 13.88 -1.51
N LEU A 44 0.10 14.57 -1.57
CA LEU A 44 0.00 15.94 -2.08
C LEU A 44 0.81 16.90 -1.22
N CYS A 45 0.66 16.85 0.12
CA CYS A 45 1.46 17.65 1.03
C CYS A 45 2.96 17.38 0.84
N GLY A 46 3.37 16.11 0.78
CA GLY A 46 4.77 15.74 0.53
C GLY A 46 5.31 16.27 -0.80
N SER A 47 4.51 16.22 -1.87
CA SER A 47 4.86 16.72 -3.20
C SER A 47 4.99 18.26 -3.22
N VAL A 48 4.09 18.97 -2.56
CA VAL A 48 4.17 20.43 -2.37
C VAL A 48 5.44 20.80 -1.60
N ILE A 49 5.74 20.08 -0.52
CA ILE A 49 6.96 20.30 0.28
C ILE A 49 8.21 20.07 -0.59
N ALA A 50 8.27 18.99 -1.35
CA ALA A 50 9.39 18.70 -2.24
C ALA A 50 9.57 19.77 -3.34
N THR A 51 8.47 20.35 -3.81
CA THR A 51 8.48 21.34 -4.91
C THR A 51 8.89 22.73 -4.43
N PHE A 52 8.29 23.19 -3.34
CA PHE A 52 8.37 24.58 -2.88
C PHE A 52 9.24 24.77 -1.63
N LEU A 53 9.27 23.79 -0.72
CA LEU A 53 9.96 23.89 0.56
C LEU A 53 11.31 23.16 0.58
N GLY A 54 11.86 22.76 -0.58
CA GLY A 54 13.20 22.15 -0.64
C GLY A 54 14.30 23.01 -0.01
N GLY A 55 14.09 24.33 0.07
CA GLY A 55 15.01 25.26 0.73
C GLY A 55 15.06 25.14 2.26
N ALA A 56 14.03 24.58 2.89
CA ALA A 56 14.04 24.30 4.32
C ALA A 56 14.96 23.12 4.70
N PHE A 57 15.21 22.20 3.75
CA PHE A 57 16.02 21.00 3.99
C PHE A 57 17.45 21.11 3.48
N THR A 58 17.69 21.90 2.43
CA THR A 58 19.03 22.05 1.85
C THR A 58 19.25 23.43 1.25
N SER A 59 20.47 23.95 1.40
CA SER A 59 20.92 25.21 0.78
C SER A 59 21.39 25.04 -0.66
N SER A 60 21.63 23.81 -1.12
CA SER A 60 22.21 23.56 -2.44
C SER A 60 21.17 23.60 -3.56
N VAL A 61 21.39 24.47 -4.56
CA VAL A 61 20.51 24.62 -5.73
C VAL A 61 20.36 23.32 -6.54
N PRO A 62 21.43 22.53 -6.80
CA PRO A 62 21.30 21.30 -7.57
C PRO A 62 20.40 20.26 -6.89
N ILE A 63 20.48 20.11 -5.56
CA ILE A 63 19.64 19.15 -4.83
C ILE A 63 18.17 19.59 -4.83
N ARG A 64 17.89 20.91 -4.71
CA ARG A 64 16.52 21.43 -4.83
C ARG A 64 15.89 21.11 -6.19
N GLN A 65 16.67 21.22 -7.27
CA GLN A 65 16.19 20.86 -8.61
C GLN A 65 15.91 19.36 -8.73
N LEU A 66 16.75 18.51 -8.12
CA LEU A 66 16.49 17.07 -8.05
C LEU A 66 15.20 16.78 -7.27
N LEU A 67 15.00 17.38 -6.09
CA LEU A 67 13.79 17.19 -5.28
C LEU A 67 12.51 17.55 -6.05
N ARG A 68 12.52 18.64 -6.82
CA ARG A 68 11.38 19.01 -7.67
C ARG A 68 11.05 17.95 -8.71
N ARG A 69 12.05 17.28 -9.30
CA ARG A 69 11.85 16.17 -10.24
C ARG A 69 11.27 14.91 -9.56
N LEU A 70 11.40 14.80 -8.24
CA LEU A 70 10.86 13.69 -7.46
C LEU A 70 9.44 13.92 -6.97
N ALA A 71 8.91 15.14 -7.09
CA ALA A 71 7.59 15.50 -6.60
C ALA A 71 6.47 14.62 -7.17
N LEU A 72 6.53 14.30 -8.48
CA LEU A 72 5.54 13.44 -9.13
C LEU A 72 5.69 11.96 -8.72
N PRO A 73 6.88 11.33 -8.78
CA PRO A 73 7.07 9.99 -8.23
C PRO A 73 6.64 9.85 -6.76
N LEU A 74 6.94 10.85 -5.92
CA LEU A 74 6.52 10.88 -4.51
C LEU A 74 5.00 10.94 -4.36
N LEU A 75 4.33 11.75 -5.19
CA LEU A 75 2.87 11.84 -5.21
C LEU A 75 2.23 10.48 -5.54
N ILE A 76 2.73 9.81 -6.59
CA ILE A 76 2.21 8.51 -7.03
C ILE A 76 2.50 7.43 -5.98
N ALA A 77 3.75 7.29 -5.55
CA ALA A 77 4.12 6.27 -4.58
C ALA A 77 3.44 6.49 -3.21
N GLY A 78 3.31 7.76 -2.78
CA GLY A 78 2.64 8.12 -1.53
C GLY A 78 1.14 7.85 -1.56
N SER A 79 0.46 8.14 -2.68
CA SER A 79 -0.98 7.85 -2.81
C SER A 79 -1.27 6.34 -2.79
N LEU A 80 -0.41 5.54 -3.43
CA LEU A 80 -0.48 4.07 -3.37
C LEU A 80 -0.25 3.53 -1.95
N HIS A 81 0.56 4.22 -1.14
CA HIS A 81 0.88 3.78 0.21
C HIS A 81 -0.36 3.70 1.12
N GLY A 82 -1.31 4.62 0.97
CA GLY A 82 -2.59 4.56 1.70
C GLY A 82 -3.36 3.26 1.41
N SER A 83 -3.42 2.86 0.14
CA SER A 83 -4.05 1.59 -0.27
C SER A 83 -3.34 0.37 0.34
N ILE A 84 -2.00 0.36 0.27
CA ILE A 84 -1.16 -0.71 0.84
C ILE A 84 -1.44 -0.88 2.34
N CYS A 85 -1.37 0.20 3.12
CA CYS A 85 -1.59 0.16 4.56
C CYS A 85 -2.99 -0.35 4.93
N SER A 86 -4.02 0.08 4.18
CA SER A 86 -5.38 -0.43 4.40
C SER A 86 -5.50 -1.91 4.06
N ALA A 87 -4.93 -2.34 2.94
CA ALA A 87 -5.01 -3.72 2.48
C ALA A 87 -4.27 -4.67 3.45
N GLU A 88 -3.09 -4.28 3.91
CA GLU A 88 -2.35 -5.02 4.94
C GLU A 88 -3.14 -5.10 6.24
N GLY A 89 -3.75 -4.00 6.67
CA GLY A 89 -4.64 -3.97 7.83
C GLY A 89 -5.81 -4.96 7.72
N ILE A 90 -6.45 -5.03 6.55
CA ILE A 90 -7.55 -5.97 6.29
C ILE A 90 -7.04 -7.43 6.36
N LEU A 91 -5.89 -7.73 5.74
CA LEU A 91 -5.32 -9.07 5.75
C LEU A 91 -4.88 -9.51 7.16
N LEU A 92 -4.36 -8.58 7.98
CA LEU A 92 -4.05 -8.83 9.39
C LEU A 92 -5.31 -9.16 10.20
N VAL A 93 -6.39 -8.39 10.00
CA VAL A 93 -7.69 -8.63 10.65
C VAL A 93 -8.27 -9.99 10.23
N ARG A 94 -8.10 -10.38 8.96
CA ARG A 94 -8.52 -11.69 8.44
C ARG A 94 -7.63 -12.85 8.89
N GLY A 95 -6.48 -12.56 9.50
CA GLY A 95 -5.52 -13.55 9.99
C GLY A 95 -4.65 -14.21 8.92
N ASP A 96 -4.47 -13.58 7.74
CA ASP A 96 -3.66 -14.13 6.64
C ASP A 96 -2.15 -13.85 6.86
N PHE A 97 -1.65 -14.20 8.04
CA PHE A 97 -0.27 -13.88 8.47
C PHE A 97 0.79 -14.60 7.62
N GLY A 98 0.51 -15.81 7.15
CA GLY A 98 1.42 -16.56 6.28
C GLY A 98 1.65 -15.86 4.93
N PHE A 99 0.58 -15.34 4.32
CA PHE A 99 0.69 -14.52 3.13
C PHE A 99 1.46 -13.23 3.40
N ILE A 100 1.11 -12.50 4.48
CA ILE A 100 1.80 -11.23 4.81
C ILE A 100 3.29 -11.46 5.04
N GLY A 101 3.66 -12.46 5.83
CA GLY A 101 5.06 -12.77 6.12
C GLY A 101 5.85 -13.13 4.86
N SER A 102 5.33 -14.04 4.03
CA SER A 102 5.98 -14.42 2.77
C SER A 102 6.04 -13.26 1.76
N PHE A 103 4.98 -12.46 1.66
CA PHE A 103 4.92 -11.28 0.81
C PHE A 103 5.99 -10.24 1.19
N TYR A 104 6.15 -9.97 2.49
CA TYR A 104 7.18 -9.05 2.98
C TYR A 104 8.59 -9.59 2.80
N ALA A 105 8.81 -10.89 3.02
CA ALA A 105 10.08 -11.54 2.72
C ALA A 105 10.45 -11.43 1.24
N LEU A 106 9.48 -11.68 0.34
CA LEU A 106 9.65 -11.51 -1.10
C LEU A 106 9.98 -10.06 -1.45
N CYS A 107 9.22 -9.10 -0.92
CA CYS A 107 9.46 -7.67 -1.11
C CYS A 107 10.87 -7.24 -0.68
N ALA A 108 11.35 -7.77 0.45
CA ALA A 108 12.66 -7.48 1.01
C ALA A 108 13.82 -7.99 0.14
N VAL A 109 13.59 -9.02 -0.69
CA VAL A 109 14.60 -9.54 -1.62
C VAL A 109 14.46 -8.89 -3.01
N VAL A 110 13.23 -8.80 -3.53
CA VAL A 110 12.95 -8.32 -4.89
C VAL A 110 13.36 -6.87 -5.06
N MET A 111 13.01 -5.98 -4.14
CA MET A 111 13.33 -4.56 -4.29
C MET A 111 14.85 -4.31 -4.33
N PRO A 112 15.68 -4.79 -3.38
CA PRO A 112 17.13 -4.62 -3.47
C PRO A 112 17.72 -5.24 -4.72
N ALA A 113 17.27 -6.44 -5.13
CA ALA A 113 17.76 -7.09 -6.34
C ALA A 113 17.50 -6.23 -7.59
N VAL A 114 16.29 -5.70 -7.75
CA VAL A 114 15.95 -4.80 -8.87
C VAL A 114 16.78 -3.52 -8.82
N LEU A 115 16.96 -2.92 -7.65
CA LEU A 115 17.78 -1.72 -7.48
C LEU A 115 19.26 -1.97 -7.81
N LEU A 116 19.81 -3.13 -7.45
CA LEU A 116 21.18 -3.50 -7.81
C LEU A 116 21.33 -3.62 -9.33
N VAL A 117 20.40 -4.29 -10.00
CA VAL A 117 20.40 -4.38 -11.47
C VAL A 117 20.35 -2.99 -12.11
N VAL A 118 19.47 -2.11 -11.62
CA VAL A 118 19.35 -0.74 -12.12
C VAL A 118 20.62 0.07 -11.86
N LYS A 119 21.26 -0.10 -10.70
CA LYS A 119 22.53 0.57 -10.36
C LYS A 119 23.68 0.15 -11.28
N THR A 120 23.71 -1.09 -11.73
CA THR A 120 24.78 -1.59 -12.64
C THR A 120 24.67 -1.07 -14.08
N ARG A 121 23.54 -0.45 -14.45
CA ARG A 121 23.36 0.09 -15.80
C ARG A 121 24.01 1.47 -15.94
N PRO A 122 24.86 1.69 -16.96
CA PRO A 122 25.41 3.01 -17.22
C PRO A 122 24.31 4.02 -17.56
N GLY A 123 24.43 5.25 -17.05
CA GLY A 123 23.47 6.32 -17.30
C GLY A 123 22.20 6.30 -16.42
N THR A 124 22.13 5.44 -15.40
CA THR A 124 21.01 5.41 -14.47
C THR A 124 20.85 6.75 -13.73
N SER A 125 19.72 7.40 -13.96
CA SER A 125 19.35 8.65 -13.29
C SER A 125 18.63 8.38 -11.97
N LEU A 126 18.62 9.37 -11.08
CA LEU A 126 17.82 9.33 -9.86
C LEU A 126 16.32 9.11 -10.17
N SER A 127 15.81 9.71 -11.26
CA SER A 127 14.42 9.52 -11.69
C SER A 127 14.10 8.07 -12.01
N THR A 128 15.05 7.32 -12.59
CA THR A 128 14.89 5.88 -12.89
C THR A 128 14.69 5.06 -11.62
N VAL A 129 15.47 5.34 -10.57
CA VAL A 129 15.35 4.67 -9.25
C VAL A 129 13.98 4.93 -8.64
N TRP A 130 13.48 6.16 -8.73
CA TRP A 130 12.15 6.50 -8.23
C TRP A 130 11.00 5.92 -9.06
N LEU A 131 11.16 5.78 -10.37
CA LEU A 131 10.19 5.06 -11.21
C LEU A 131 10.11 3.59 -10.85
N VAL A 132 11.25 2.95 -10.58
CA VAL A 132 11.29 1.57 -10.06
C VAL A 132 10.57 1.47 -8.72
N PHE A 133 10.79 2.44 -7.82
CA PHE A 133 10.07 2.50 -6.56
C PHE A 133 8.54 2.64 -6.75
N VAL A 134 8.10 3.52 -7.66
CA VAL A 134 6.68 3.67 -8.00
C VAL A 134 6.09 2.36 -8.55
N ALA A 135 6.78 1.72 -9.50
CA ALA A 135 6.35 0.45 -10.07
C ALA A 135 6.24 -0.65 -9.01
N PHE A 136 7.20 -0.70 -8.08
CA PHE A 136 7.18 -1.62 -6.96
C PHE A 136 5.99 -1.36 -6.02
N GLN A 137 5.72 -0.11 -5.66
CA GLN A 137 4.57 0.24 -4.80
C GLN A 137 3.24 -0.08 -5.51
N ALA A 138 3.15 0.13 -6.82
CA ALA A 138 1.97 -0.24 -7.60
C ALA A 138 1.75 -1.76 -7.62
N ALA A 139 2.82 -2.54 -7.85
CA ALA A 139 2.76 -4.00 -7.79
C ALA A 139 2.33 -4.51 -6.41
N ARG A 140 2.87 -3.93 -5.33
CA ARG A 140 2.47 -4.26 -3.95
C ARG A 140 1.00 -3.97 -3.71
N ALA A 141 0.54 -2.78 -4.07
CA ALA A 141 -0.86 -2.40 -3.94
C ALA A 141 -1.76 -3.38 -4.71
N ALA A 142 -1.40 -3.72 -5.95
CA ALA A 142 -2.15 -4.67 -6.77
C ALA A 142 -2.21 -6.07 -6.14
N LEU A 143 -1.07 -6.64 -5.70
CA LEU A 143 -1.01 -7.98 -5.12
C LEU A 143 -1.80 -8.09 -3.80
N LEU A 144 -1.69 -7.09 -2.93
CA LEU A 144 -2.44 -7.06 -1.67
C LEU A 144 -3.95 -6.97 -1.93
N ASN A 145 -4.37 -6.09 -2.84
CA ASN A 145 -5.79 -5.97 -3.19
C ASN A 145 -6.30 -7.25 -3.89
N LEU A 146 -5.51 -7.85 -4.79
CA LEU A 146 -5.87 -9.10 -5.44
C LEU A 146 -6.11 -10.21 -4.41
N ARG A 147 -5.22 -10.35 -3.42
CA ARG A 147 -5.37 -11.35 -2.35
C ARG A 147 -6.66 -11.15 -1.55
N ILE A 148 -7.04 -9.90 -1.27
CA ILE A 148 -8.29 -9.58 -0.57
C ILE A 148 -9.50 -10.02 -1.38
N HIS A 149 -9.47 -9.83 -2.70
CA HIS A 149 -10.56 -10.23 -3.61
C HIS A 149 -10.64 -11.76 -3.73
N THR A 150 -9.54 -12.46 -4.01
CA THR A 150 -9.55 -13.93 -4.14
C THR A 150 -10.05 -14.62 -2.86
N ARG A 151 -9.63 -14.14 -1.68
CA ARG A 151 -10.12 -14.68 -0.39
C ARG A 151 -11.61 -14.44 -0.17
N ARG A 152 -12.20 -13.42 -0.81
CA ARG A 152 -13.63 -13.15 -0.71
C ARG A 152 -14.43 -14.20 -1.47
N ASP A 153 -13.93 -14.64 -2.63
CA ASP A 153 -14.61 -15.60 -3.50
C ASP A 153 -14.57 -17.02 -2.91
N GLU A 154 -13.47 -17.41 -2.27
CA GLU A 154 -13.34 -18.69 -1.56
C GLU A 154 -14.39 -18.86 -0.45
N VAL A 155 -14.66 -17.79 0.31
CA VAL A 155 -15.67 -17.80 1.39
C VAL A 155 -17.10 -17.90 0.84
N GLY A 156 -17.35 -17.38 -0.37
CA GLY A 156 -18.63 -17.52 -1.05
C GLY A 156 -18.88 -18.95 -1.52
N SER A 157 -17.88 -19.57 -2.17
CA SER A 157 -18.01 -20.90 -2.76
C SER A 157 -18.15 -22.03 -1.72
N SER A 158 -17.43 -21.95 -0.58
CA SER A 158 -17.60 -22.94 0.51
C SER A 158 -19.02 -22.98 1.10
N LYS A 159 -19.81 -21.92 0.95
CA LYS A 159 -21.18 -21.88 1.46
C LYS A 159 -22.20 -22.53 0.52
N GLU A 160 -21.96 -22.55 -0.78
CA GLU A 160 -22.89 -23.11 -1.76
C GLU A 160 -22.74 -24.64 -1.93
N GLY A 161 -21.55 -25.19 -1.66
CA GLY A 161 -21.28 -26.62 -1.80
C GLY A 161 -21.56 -27.50 -0.57
N GLY A 162 -22.15 -26.93 0.48
CA GLY A 162 -22.39 -27.60 1.77
C GLY A 162 -23.87 -27.86 2.09
N VAL A 163 -24.71 -28.03 1.06
CA VAL A 163 -26.13 -28.42 1.18
C VAL A 163 -26.30 -29.88 0.78
#